data_AF-A0A847YMQ8-F1
#
_entry.id   AF-A0A847YMQ8-F1
#
_cell.length_a   1.000
_cell.length_b   1.000
_cell.length_c   1.000
_cell.angle_alpha   90.00
_cell.angle_beta   90.00
_cell.angle_gamma   90.00
#
_symmetry.space_group_name_H-M   'P 1'
#
loop_
_entity.id
_entity.type
_entity.pdbx_description
1 polymer ?
#
loop_
_entity_poly.entity_id
_entity_poly.type
_entity_poly.pdbx_seq_one_letter_code
_entity_poly.pdbx_strand_id
1 'polypeptide(L)'
;MNTVLRGKDCELIDVAGSVIGYAKCTVESAESDLGLSKPKREIVPSRAGAIEIHVFDVVNASDDFPDHTKAIRALSQENEKIFYEYEFFNVASTSTASGHYVFNASGSSTKLVPRDRFNEVVGQNRVVDWSKIKCFDCAPTPADAFEALCREILLKSPYYSDREFIGTGVDRGRDGEYYFTEKPFPNKEKKVKCILQCKYSSSPTTAIKQAEIHDELVKIEQHTPRYYVLATNRKITSDFRDWYCSEGLNKFHFEKILVNREELEYLIQSDSALWSKYFGR
;
A
#
# COMPACT_ATOMS: atom_id res chain seq x y z
N MET A 1 -18.80 9.13 29.37
CA MET A 1 -17.43 9.62 29.01
C MET A 1 -17.36 9.43 27.51
N ASN A 2 -17.43 10.49 26.69
CA ASN A 2 -17.66 10.36 25.24
C ASN A 2 -16.63 9.40 24.63
N THR A 3 -17.07 8.22 24.24
CA THR A 3 -16.17 7.25 23.63
C THR A 3 -15.97 7.64 22.18
N VAL A 4 -14.93 8.42 21.91
CA VAL A 4 -14.58 8.84 20.56
C VAL A 4 -13.65 7.78 19.97
N LEU A 5 -14.05 7.12 18.88
CA LEU A 5 -13.10 6.37 18.05
C LEU A 5 -12.30 7.41 17.28
N ARG A 6 -10.98 7.51 17.50
CA ARG A 6 -10.12 8.49 16.80
C ARG A 6 -9.12 7.76 15.94
N GLY A 7 -9.11 8.07 14.64
CA GLY A 7 -8.16 7.54 13.67
C GLY A 7 -8.09 6.02 13.62
N LYS A 8 -9.24 5.35 13.72
CA LYS A 8 -9.31 3.89 13.63
C LYS A 8 -9.38 3.44 12.17
N ASP A 9 -8.74 2.32 11.87
CA ASP A 9 -8.90 1.67 10.56
C ASP A 9 -10.36 1.26 10.39
N CYS A 10 -10.88 1.52 9.20
CA CYS A 10 -12.24 1.15 8.84
C CYS A 10 -12.37 0.66 7.41
N GLU A 11 -13.39 -0.17 7.20
CA GLU A 11 -13.86 -0.66 5.91
C GLU A 11 -15.08 0.15 5.48
N LEU A 12 -15.12 0.50 4.19
CA LEU A 12 -16.27 1.10 3.51
C LEU A 12 -17.03 -0.03 2.81
N ILE A 13 -18.33 -0.14 3.06
CA ILE A 13 -19.13 -1.30 2.65
C ILE A 13 -20.32 -0.85 1.81
N ASP A 14 -20.56 -1.55 0.70
CA ASP A 14 -21.66 -1.26 -0.22
C ASP A 14 -23.01 -1.90 0.18
N VAL A 15 -24.02 -1.71 -0.67
CA VAL A 15 -25.36 -2.32 -0.55
C VAL A 15 -25.34 -3.85 -0.55
N ALA A 16 -24.35 -4.48 -1.18
CA ALA A 16 -24.21 -5.93 -1.28
C ALA A 16 -23.45 -6.51 -0.09
N GLY A 17 -22.93 -5.67 0.82
CA GLY A 17 -22.09 -6.08 1.94
C GLY A 17 -20.62 -6.29 1.57
N SER A 18 -20.21 -5.88 0.36
CA SER A 18 -18.83 -5.98 -0.13
C SER A 18 -18.01 -4.81 0.38
N VAL A 19 -16.74 -5.06 0.71
CA VAL A 19 -15.78 -4.00 1.04
C VAL A 19 -15.37 -3.30 -0.25
N ILE A 20 -15.67 -2.00 -0.35
CA ILE A 20 -15.39 -1.15 -1.53
C ILE A 20 -14.27 -0.15 -1.29
N GLY A 21 -13.68 -0.14 -0.09
CA GLY A 21 -12.58 0.73 0.24
C GLY A 21 -12.19 0.60 1.71
N TYR A 22 -11.05 1.20 2.04
CA TYR A 22 -10.53 1.26 3.40
C TYR A 22 -10.11 2.68 3.71
N ALA A 23 -10.15 3.05 4.99
CA ALA A 23 -9.85 4.41 5.40
C ALA A 23 -9.49 4.47 6.88
N LYS A 24 -9.08 5.65 7.33
CA LYS A 24 -9.10 6.02 8.74
C LYS A 24 -10.42 6.72 9.04
N CYS A 25 -11.01 6.45 10.20
CA CYS A 25 -12.20 7.13 10.68
C CYS A 25 -12.05 7.71 12.08
N THR A 26 -12.73 8.83 12.30
CA THR A 26 -13.03 9.38 13.62
C THR A 26 -14.55 9.42 13.77
N VAL A 27 -15.06 8.84 14.86
CA VAL A 27 -16.49 8.78 15.15
C VAL A 27 -16.80 9.69 16.31
N GLU A 28 -17.63 10.69 16.06
CA GLU A 28 -18.15 11.63 17.04
C GLU A 28 -19.64 11.34 17.26
N SER A 29 -20.04 11.18 18.53
CA SER A 29 -21.44 11.02 18.90
C SER A 29 -21.84 12.16 19.81
N ALA A 30 -23.02 12.72 19.56
CA ALA A 30 -23.64 13.74 20.41
C ALA A 30 -24.06 13.20 21.79
N GLU A 31 -24.19 11.89 21.96
CA GLU A 31 -24.53 11.27 23.25
C GLU A 31 -23.28 10.80 24.02
N SER A 32 -23.27 11.09 25.32
CA SER A 32 -22.11 10.96 26.19
C SER A 32 -21.65 9.54 26.51
N ASP A 33 -22.39 8.54 26.04
CA ASP A 33 -22.06 7.12 26.16
C ASP A 33 -22.54 6.39 24.89
N LEU A 34 -21.62 6.09 23.96
CA LEU A 34 -21.85 5.08 22.91
C LEU A 34 -22.05 3.65 23.50
N GLY A 35 -22.26 3.51 24.82
CA GLY A 35 -22.41 2.21 25.48
C GLY A 35 -21.19 1.30 25.32
N LEU A 36 -20.03 1.84 24.95
CA LEU A 36 -18.86 1.06 24.50
C LEU A 36 -18.14 0.29 25.61
N SER A 37 -18.58 0.43 26.86
CA SER A 37 -17.95 -0.22 28.00
C SER A 37 -18.47 -1.62 28.30
N LYS A 38 -19.61 -2.08 27.75
CA LYS A 38 -20.09 -3.48 27.93
C LYS A 38 -20.94 -3.98 26.76
N PRO A 39 -20.77 -5.25 26.33
CA PRO A 39 -21.58 -5.84 25.28
C PRO A 39 -23.04 -5.97 25.76
N LYS A 40 -23.92 -5.10 25.25
CA LYS A 40 -25.35 -5.38 25.20
C LYS A 40 -25.67 -5.91 23.82
N ARG A 41 -26.26 -7.11 23.76
CA ARG A 41 -26.94 -7.61 22.55
C ARG A 41 -27.88 -6.52 22.05
N GLU A 42 -27.73 -6.16 20.76
CA GLU A 42 -28.54 -5.18 20.03
C GLU A 42 -28.87 -3.91 20.83
N ILE A 43 -28.02 -2.90 20.71
CA ILE A 43 -28.43 -1.54 21.02
C ILE A 43 -29.24 -1.05 19.82
N VAL A 44 -30.56 -1.22 19.86
CA VAL A 44 -31.48 -0.45 19.01
C VAL A 44 -31.46 0.98 19.53
N PRO A 45 -31.03 2.00 18.75
CA PRO A 45 -30.94 3.36 19.25
C PRO A 45 -32.32 3.89 19.66
N SER A 46 -32.46 4.34 20.91
CA SER A 46 -33.57 5.20 21.30
C SER A 46 -33.29 6.61 20.76
N ARG A 47 -34.01 7.00 19.71
CA ARG A 47 -34.16 8.37 19.15
C ARG A 47 -33.02 9.39 19.42
N ALA A 48 -32.23 9.59 18.35
CA ALA A 48 -31.79 10.90 17.81
C ALA A 48 -30.65 11.67 18.51
N GLY A 49 -29.45 11.09 18.50
CA GLY A 49 -28.22 11.84 18.22
C GLY A 49 -27.63 11.33 16.89
N ALA A 50 -27.31 12.21 15.94
CA ALA A 50 -26.62 11.79 14.72
C ALA A 50 -25.20 11.31 15.09
N ILE A 51 -24.81 10.13 14.61
CA ILE A 51 -23.43 9.66 14.71
C ILE A 51 -22.70 10.24 13.50
N GLU A 52 -21.75 11.14 13.75
CA GLU A 52 -20.92 11.74 12.70
C GLU A 52 -19.62 10.95 12.58
N ILE A 53 -19.28 10.56 11.35
CA ILE A 53 -18.11 9.75 11.03
C ILE A 53 -17.28 10.51 10.01
N HIS A 54 -16.12 10.98 10.45
CA HIS A 54 -15.13 11.60 9.59
C HIS A 54 -14.23 10.51 9.01
N VAL A 55 -14.19 10.39 7.70
CA VAL A 55 -13.38 9.43 6.95
C VAL A 55 -12.28 10.17 6.21
N PHE A 56 -11.05 9.69 6.32
CA PHE A 56 -9.84 10.26 5.73
C PHE A 56 -8.88 9.15 5.31
N ASP A 57 -7.86 9.49 4.51
CA ASP A 57 -6.87 8.54 3.98
C ASP A 57 -7.49 7.33 3.26
N VAL A 58 -8.49 7.59 2.41
CA VAL A 58 -9.23 6.54 1.69
C VAL A 58 -8.32 5.86 0.67
N VAL A 59 -8.27 4.53 0.69
CA VAL A 59 -7.51 3.68 -0.24
C VAL A 59 -8.41 2.62 -0.87
N ASN A 60 -8.09 2.26 -2.11
CA ASN A 60 -8.80 1.24 -2.90
C ASN A 60 -10.32 1.47 -3.06
N ALA A 61 -10.74 2.74 -3.16
CA ALA A 61 -12.12 3.13 -3.41
C ALA A 61 -12.24 3.93 -4.72
N SER A 62 -13.38 3.85 -5.39
CA SER A 62 -13.72 4.68 -6.55
C SER A 62 -14.05 6.11 -6.12
N ASP A 63 -13.95 7.09 -7.04
CA ASP A 63 -14.25 8.50 -6.71
C ASP A 63 -15.71 8.73 -6.26
N ASP A 64 -16.63 7.83 -6.63
CA ASP A 64 -18.04 7.83 -6.26
C ASP A 64 -18.36 6.98 -5.01
N PHE A 65 -17.35 6.45 -4.32
CA PHE A 65 -17.55 5.62 -3.12
C PHE A 65 -18.46 6.25 -2.05
N PRO A 66 -18.51 7.60 -1.83
CA PRO A 66 -19.37 8.16 -0.79
C PRO A 66 -20.86 7.87 -1.04
N ASP A 67 -21.27 7.81 -2.30
CA ASP A 67 -22.66 7.54 -2.69
C ASP A 67 -23.00 6.04 -2.58
N HIS A 68 -21.98 5.20 -2.73
CA HIS A 68 -22.08 3.74 -2.69
C HIS A 68 -21.89 3.14 -1.30
N THR A 69 -21.28 3.88 -0.36
CA THR A 69 -21.08 3.41 1.01
C THR A 69 -22.40 3.39 1.78
N LYS A 70 -22.77 2.21 2.29
CA LYS A 70 -23.98 1.99 3.11
C LYS A 70 -23.68 1.61 4.55
N ALA A 71 -22.49 1.10 4.81
CA ALA A 71 -21.98 0.89 6.14
C ALA A 71 -20.49 1.22 6.24
N ILE A 72 -20.07 1.60 7.44
CA ILE A 72 -18.66 1.79 7.79
C ILE A 72 -18.36 0.85 8.96
N ARG A 73 -17.36 -0.03 8.81
CA ARG A 73 -16.90 -0.89 9.90
C ARG A 73 -15.59 -0.39 10.46
N ALA A 74 -15.55 -0.01 11.72
CA ALA A 74 -14.33 0.39 12.42
C ALA A 74 -13.92 -0.65 13.44
N LEU A 75 -12.62 -0.82 13.66
CA LEU A 75 -12.11 -1.74 14.67
C LEU A 75 -11.40 -1.01 15.80
N SER A 76 -11.55 -1.52 17.02
CA SER A 76 -10.83 -1.04 18.20
C SER A 76 -10.35 -2.18 19.06
N GLN A 77 -9.31 -1.86 19.83
CA GLN A 77 -8.71 -2.74 20.81
C GLN A 77 -8.79 -2.05 22.17
N GLU A 78 -9.40 -2.70 23.15
CA GLU A 78 -9.50 -2.18 24.52
C GLU A 78 -8.27 -2.58 25.34
N ASN A 79 -7.76 -3.80 25.13
CA ASN A 79 -6.53 -4.32 25.72
C ASN A 79 -5.95 -5.43 24.83
N GLU A 80 -4.89 -6.13 25.27
CA GLU A 80 -4.24 -7.18 24.47
C GLU A 80 -5.17 -8.35 24.06
N LYS A 81 -6.34 -8.51 24.68
CA LYS A 81 -7.20 -9.69 24.51
C LYS A 81 -8.58 -9.38 23.96
N ILE A 82 -9.02 -8.12 24.00
CA ILE A 82 -10.39 -7.74 23.67
C ILE A 82 -10.40 -6.80 22.46
N PHE A 83 -11.04 -7.27 21.39
CA PHE A 83 -11.17 -6.58 20.11
C PHE A 83 -12.64 -6.40 19.77
N TYR A 84 -13.00 -5.20 19.34
CA TYR A 84 -14.35 -4.83 18.96
C TYR A 84 -14.39 -4.43 17.49
N GLU A 85 -15.44 -4.88 16.81
CA GLU A 85 -15.86 -4.33 15.52
C GLU A 85 -17.12 -3.51 15.75
N TYR A 86 -17.08 -2.26 15.29
CA TYR A 86 -18.18 -1.32 15.25
C TYR A 86 -18.68 -1.25 13.82
N GLU A 87 -19.97 -1.48 13.62
CA GLU A 87 -20.58 -1.31 12.30
C GLU A 87 -21.59 -0.18 12.37
N PHE A 88 -21.34 0.87 11.61
CA PHE A 88 -22.24 2.01 11.45
C PHE A 88 -23.02 1.81 10.16
N PHE A 89 -24.34 1.83 10.24
CA PHE A 89 -25.22 1.51 9.11
C PHE A 89 -26.22 2.62 8.84
N ASN A 90 -26.85 2.55 7.66
CA ASN A 90 -27.67 3.63 7.10
C ASN A 90 -26.88 4.93 7.04
N VAL A 91 -25.63 4.86 6.57
CA VAL A 91 -24.78 6.03 6.46
C VAL A 91 -25.21 6.87 5.25
N ALA A 92 -25.22 8.18 5.43
CA ALA A 92 -25.41 9.15 4.36
C ALA A 92 -24.20 10.08 4.32
N SER A 93 -23.57 10.18 3.15
CA SER A 93 -22.49 11.13 2.93
C SER A 93 -23.02 12.57 2.94
N THR A 94 -22.20 13.47 3.45
CA THR A 94 -22.42 14.91 3.39
C THR A 94 -21.32 15.47 2.51
N SER A 95 -21.66 16.25 1.49
CA SER A 95 -20.66 16.83 0.59
C SER A 95 -19.71 17.73 1.38
N THR A 96 -18.44 17.35 1.40
CA THR A 96 -17.36 18.13 2.02
C THR A 96 -16.32 18.47 0.96
N ALA A 97 -15.80 19.70 1.05
CA ALA A 97 -14.64 20.10 0.26
C ALA A 97 -13.37 19.54 0.91
N SER A 98 -12.40 19.11 0.09
CA SER A 98 -11.16 18.39 0.46
C SER A 98 -11.37 16.91 0.79
N GLY A 99 -10.35 16.06 0.58
CA GLY A 99 -10.37 14.58 0.66
C GLY A 99 -10.71 13.95 2.03
N HIS A 100 -11.52 14.64 2.81
CA HIS A 100 -12.20 14.19 4.01
C HIS A 100 -13.69 14.01 3.67
N TYR A 101 -14.31 12.96 4.19
CA TYR A 101 -15.72 12.67 3.97
C TYR A 101 -16.45 12.59 5.30
N VAL A 102 -17.63 13.20 5.38
CA VAL A 102 -18.45 13.17 6.59
C VAL A 102 -19.68 12.32 6.34
N PHE A 103 -19.83 11.25 7.11
CA PHE A 103 -20.98 10.37 7.06
C PHE A 103 -21.82 10.54 8.32
N ASN A 104 -23.13 10.60 8.14
CA ASN A 104 -24.10 10.54 9.22
C ASN A 104 -24.69 9.14 9.28
N ALA A 105 -24.50 8.42 10.38
CA ALA A 105 -25.09 7.10 10.59
C ALA A 105 -26.36 7.19 11.44
N SER A 106 -27.40 6.44 11.06
CA SER A 106 -28.65 6.36 11.83
C SER A 106 -28.63 5.25 12.89
N GLY A 107 -27.59 4.42 12.90
CA GLY A 107 -27.45 3.34 13.85
C GLY A 107 -26.05 2.73 13.85
N SER A 108 -25.76 1.99 14.91
CA SER A 108 -24.49 1.31 15.10
C SER A 108 -24.70 -0.03 15.78
N SER A 109 -23.88 -1.02 15.46
CA SER A 109 -23.77 -2.27 16.21
C SER A 109 -22.34 -2.46 16.71
N THR A 110 -22.18 -3.30 17.72
CA THR A 110 -20.87 -3.66 18.27
C THR A 110 -20.83 -5.15 18.53
N LYS A 111 -19.74 -5.80 18.14
CA LYS A 111 -19.49 -7.20 18.48
C LYS A 111 -18.02 -7.43 18.83
N LEU A 112 -17.80 -8.44 19.67
CA LEU A 112 -16.46 -8.98 19.90
C LEU A 112 -16.01 -9.73 18.65
N VAL A 113 -14.77 -9.52 18.25
CA VAL A 113 -14.16 -10.23 17.13
C VAL A 113 -12.89 -10.97 17.56
N PRO A 114 -12.56 -12.10 16.92
CA PRO A 114 -11.26 -12.73 17.09
C PRO A 114 -10.12 -11.78 16.70
N ARG A 115 -8.95 -11.97 17.31
CA ARG A 115 -7.73 -11.22 17.00
C ARG A 115 -7.39 -11.27 15.49
N ASP A 116 -7.63 -12.40 14.84
CA ASP A 116 -7.28 -12.55 13.42
C ASP A 116 -8.11 -11.61 12.53
N ARG A 117 -9.42 -11.46 12.79
CA ARG A 117 -10.28 -10.49 12.09
C ARG A 117 -9.81 -9.04 12.31
N PHE A 118 -9.42 -8.70 13.54
CA PHE A 118 -8.84 -7.39 13.82
C PHE A 118 -7.57 -7.16 13.00
N ASN A 119 -6.68 -8.15 12.92
CA ASN A 119 -5.43 -8.08 12.17
C ASN A 119 -5.63 -8.04 10.64
N GLU A 120 -6.73 -8.57 10.10
CA GLU A 120 -7.01 -8.50 8.65
C GLU A 120 -7.19 -7.06 8.19
N VAL A 121 -7.95 -6.28 8.97
CA VAL A 121 -8.33 -4.90 8.62
C VAL A 121 -7.29 -3.89 9.12
N VAL A 122 -6.84 -4.02 10.38
CA VAL A 122 -5.72 -3.22 10.90
C VAL A 122 -4.42 -3.59 10.19
N GLY A 123 -4.36 -4.76 9.55
CA GLY A 123 -3.30 -5.17 8.66
C GLY A 123 -3.09 -4.24 7.47
N GLN A 124 -3.93 -3.25 7.19
CA GLN A 124 -3.49 -2.19 6.28
C GLN A 124 -2.42 -1.24 6.88
N ASN A 125 -2.15 -1.35 8.20
CA ASN A 125 -0.92 -0.89 8.88
C ASN A 125 0.13 -2.03 9.02
N ARG A 126 0.18 -2.99 8.08
CA ARG A 126 1.16 -4.09 8.07
C ARG A 126 2.58 -3.54 7.98
N VAL A 127 3.32 -3.53 9.08
CA VAL A 127 4.74 -3.14 9.04
C VAL A 127 5.53 -4.20 8.26
N VAL A 128 6.15 -3.80 7.15
CA VAL A 128 7.01 -4.69 6.36
C VAL A 128 8.32 -4.90 7.11
N ASP A 129 8.50 -6.09 7.67
CA ASP A 129 9.77 -6.51 8.25
C ASP A 129 10.62 -7.19 7.18
N TRP A 130 11.46 -6.41 6.52
CA TRP A 130 12.33 -6.88 5.44
C TRP A 130 13.25 -8.04 5.84
N SER A 131 13.60 -8.16 7.12
CA SER A 131 14.39 -9.30 7.63
C SER A 131 13.65 -10.64 7.55
N LYS A 132 12.33 -10.62 7.35
CA LYS A 132 11.43 -11.78 7.31
C LYS A 132 10.86 -12.08 5.91
N ILE A 133 11.41 -11.49 4.86
CA ILE A 133 10.97 -11.80 3.50
C ILE A 133 11.09 -13.31 3.23
N LYS A 134 9.99 -13.93 2.79
CA LYS A 134 9.92 -15.37 2.51
C LYS A 134 10.71 -15.71 1.24
N CYS A 135 11.59 -16.70 1.37
CA CYS A 135 12.32 -17.29 0.24
C CYS A 135 11.57 -18.51 -0.30
N PHE A 136 11.82 -18.89 -1.55
CA PHE A 136 11.17 -20.02 -2.21
C PHE A 136 12.12 -20.69 -3.20
N ASP A 137 11.75 -21.86 -3.75
CA ASP A 137 12.67 -22.67 -4.56
C ASP A 137 13.27 -21.92 -5.76
N CYS A 138 12.52 -21.00 -6.37
CA CYS A 138 13.01 -20.15 -7.48
C CYS A 138 13.58 -18.79 -7.03
N ALA A 139 13.66 -18.52 -5.72
CA ALA A 139 14.30 -17.36 -5.12
C ALA A 139 14.87 -17.74 -3.74
N PRO A 140 16.00 -18.47 -3.71
CA PRO A 140 16.47 -19.16 -2.51
C PRO A 140 17.06 -18.21 -1.46
N THR A 141 17.45 -16.99 -1.83
CA THR A 141 17.97 -15.99 -0.90
C THR A 141 17.00 -14.81 -0.69
N PRO A 142 17.11 -14.05 0.42
CA PRO A 142 16.30 -12.85 0.63
C PRO A 142 16.47 -11.79 -0.47
N ALA A 143 17.65 -11.70 -1.07
CA ALA A 143 17.90 -10.80 -2.20
C ALA A 143 17.14 -11.26 -3.45
N ASP A 144 17.20 -12.57 -3.77
CA ASP A 144 16.44 -13.14 -4.89
C ASP A 144 14.92 -12.98 -4.68
N ALA A 145 14.47 -13.14 -3.43
CA ALA A 145 13.05 -12.97 -3.06
C ALA A 145 12.62 -11.51 -3.19
N PHE A 146 13.47 -10.57 -2.81
CA PHE A 146 13.24 -9.13 -3.00
C PHE A 146 13.16 -8.77 -4.48
N GLU A 147 14.07 -9.30 -5.30
CA GLU A 147 13.99 -9.12 -6.75
C GLU A 147 12.69 -9.69 -7.29
N ALA A 148 12.32 -10.92 -6.91
CA ALA A 148 11.08 -11.56 -7.35
C ALA A 148 9.84 -10.74 -6.98
N LEU A 149 9.82 -10.15 -5.79
CA LEU A 149 8.79 -9.23 -5.34
C LEU A 149 8.70 -7.99 -6.24
N CYS A 150 9.84 -7.31 -6.49
CA CYS A 150 9.89 -6.13 -7.34
C CYS A 150 9.42 -6.45 -8.77
N ARG A 151 9.78 -7.64 -9.28
CA ARG A 151 9.32 -8.14 -10.58
C ARG A 151 7.80 -8.31 -10.61
N GLU A 152 7.21 -8.93 -9.58
CA GLU A 152 5.77 -9.11 -9.50
C GLU A 152 5.02 -7.78 -9.39
N ILE A 153 5.56 -6.80 -8.66
CA ILE A 153 5.04 -5.44 -8.59
C ILE A 153 5.04 -4.81 -9.99
N LEU A 154 6.17 -4.84 -10.69
CA LEU A 154 6.30 -4.26 -12.04
C LEU A 154 5.31 -4.90 -13.03
N LEU A 155 5.20 -6.23 -13.00
CA LEU A 155 4.39 -7.01 -13.93
C LEU A 155 2.88 -6.94 -13.68
N LYS A 156 2.44 -6.36 -12.55
CA LYS A 156 1.02 -6.06 -12.33
C LYS A 156 0.52 -4.92 -13.21
N SER A 157 1.42 -4.07 -13.71
CA SER A 157 1.05 -3.03 -14.66
C SER A 157 0.82 -3.63 -16.06
N PRO A 158 -0.32 -3.35 -16.71
CA PRO A 158 -0.65 -3.91 -18.02
C PRO A 158 0.24 -3.37 -19.15
N TYR A 159 1.07 -2.36 -18.86
CA TYR A 159 1.95 -1.72 -19.83
C TYR A 159 3.30 -2.43 -19.99
N TYR A 160 3.65 -3.36 -19.11
CA TYR A 160 4.86 -4.16 -19.22
C TYR A 160 4.57 -5.46 -19.98
N SER A 161 5.34 -5.71 -21.03
CA SER A 161 5.25 -6.88 -21.91
C SER A 161 6.64 -7.46 -22.16
N ASP A 162 6.73 -8.71 -22.60
CA ASP A 162 7.94 -9.44 -22.99
C ASP A 162 9.10 -9.46 -21.97
N ARG A 163 9.49 -10.68 -21.61
CA ARG A 163 10.40 -10.95 -20.48
C ARG A 163 11.70 -11.53 -21.01
N GLU A 164 12.82 -10.87 -20.77
CA GLU A 164 14.12 -11.54 -20.81
C GLU A 164 14.71 -11.52 -19.39
N PHE A 165 14.61 -12.67 -18.73
CA PHE A 165 15.17 -12.86 -17.41
C PHE A 165 16.65 -13.17 -17.55
N ILE A 166 17.47 -12.33 -16.95
CA ILE A 166 18.89 -12.59 -16.87
C ILE A 166 19.06 -13.41 -15.59
N GLY A 167 19.27 -14.71 -15.77
CA GLY A 167 19.57 -15.61 -14.66
C GLY A 167 20.88 -15.21 -13.96
N THR A 168 21.19 -15.90 -12.86
CA THR A 168 22.43 -15.71 -12.11
C THR A 168 23.65 -16.00 -12.99
N GLY A 169 24.22 -14.95 -13.58
CA GLY A 169 25.33 -15.00 -14.51
C GLY A 169 26.28 -13.82 -14.33
N VAL A 170 27.44 -13.89 -15.00
CA VAL A 170 28.60 -13.00 -14.79
C VAL A 170 28.36 -11.54 -15.26
N ASP A 171 27.23 -11.24 -15.88
CA ASP A 171 26.90 -9.90 -16.40
C ASP A 171 26.25 -8.99 -15.33
N ARG A 172 27.15 -8.39 -14.55
CA ARG A 172 26.93 -7.65 -13.30
C ARG A 172 26.42 -6.21 -13.49
N GLY A 173 25.12 -6.03 -13.73
CA GLY A 173 24.54 -4.68 -13.64
C GLY A 173 23.03 -4.54 -13.81
N ARG A 174 22.28 -5.64 -13.96
CA ARG A 174 20.82 -5.64 -14.18
C ARG A 174 20.20 -6.88 -13.56
N ASP A 175 19.09 -6.70 -12.84
CA ASP A 175 18.32 -7.80 -12.23
C ASP A 175 17.10 -8.20 -13.08
N GLY A 176 16.77 -7.39 -14.09
CA GLY A 176 15.80 -7.73 -15.13
C GLY A 176 15.78 -6.76 -16.30
N GLU A 177 15.46 -7.29 -17.48
CA GLU A 177 15.16 -6.51 -18.69
C GLU A 177 13.69 -6.69 -19.08
N TYR A 178 13.01 -5.57 -19.31
CA TYR A 178 11.58 -5.50 -19.60
C TYR A 178 11.30 -4.59 -20.78
N TYR A 179 10.16 -4.80 -21.44
CA TYR A 179 9.68 -3.90 -22.47
C TYR A 179 8.38 -3.25 -22.05
N PHE A 180 8.41 -1.94 -21.87
CA PHE A 180 7.23 -1.12 -21.67
C PHE A 180 6.63 -0.77 -23.04
N THR A 181 5.31 -0.89 -23.19
CA THR A 181 4.62 -0.51 -24.43
C THR A 181 4.14 0.94 -24.35
N GLU A 182 4.86 1.84 -25.03
CA GLU A 182 4.41 3.21 -25.27
C GLU A 182 3.36 3.23 -26.39
N LYS A 183 2.30 4.03 -26.19
CA LYS A 183 1.29 4.32 -27.22
C LYS A 183 1.34 5.79 -27.61
N PRO A 184 2.37 6.22 -28.38
CA PRO A 184 2.50 7.63 -28.76
C PRO A 184 1.36 8.12 -29.68
N PHE A 185 0.61 7.21 -30.32
CA PHE A 185 -0.53 7.53 -31.16
C PHE A 185 -1.55 6.37 -31.12
N PRO A 186 -2.86 6.61 -31.32
CA PRO A 186 -3.84 5.53 -31.44
C PRO A 186 -3.40 4.46 -32.46
N ASN A 187 -3.42 3.19 -32.06
CA ASN A 187 -2.98 2.02 -32.86
C ASN A 187 -1.48 1.99 -33.23
N LYS A 188 -0.63 2.82 -32.60
CA LYS A 188 0.82 2.73 -32.73
C LYS A 188 1.41 2.36 -31.38
N GLU A 189 1.94 1.15 -31.31
CA GLU A 189 2.63 0.62 -30.13
C GLU A 189 4.13 0.63 -30.39
N LYS A 190 4.90 1.11 -29.41
CA LYS A 190 6.35 1.08 -29.43
C LYS A 190 6.81 0.36 -28.17
N LYS A 191 7.59 -0.70 -28.35
CA LYS A 191 8.26 -1.36 -27.23
C LYS A 191 9.51 -0.58 -26.85
N VAL A 192 9.64 -0.35 -25.56
CA VAL A 192 10.67 0.51 -25.00
C VAL A 192 11.38 -0.25 -23.91
N LYS A 193 12.70 -0.40 -24.06
CA LYS A 193 13.53 -1.17 -23.14
C LYS A 193 13.62 -0.46 -21.80
N CYS A 194 13.35 -1.22 -20.74
CA CYS A 194 13.45 -0.82 -19.35
C CYS A 194 14.35 -1.81 -18.62
N ILE A 195 15.27 -1.30 -17.80
CA ILE A 195 16.11 -2.13 -16.94
C ILE A 195 15.67 -1.94 -15.49
N LEU A 196 15.52 -3.05 -14.77
CA LEU A 196 15.29 -3.05 -13.33
C LEU A 196 16.57 -3.44 -12.61
N GLN A 197 16.94 -2.65 -11.61
CA GLN A 197 17.95 -2.98 -10.62
C GLN A 197 17.32 -2.91 -9.24
N CYS A 198 17.49 -3.98 -8.48
CA CYS A 198 17.05 -4.14 -7.11
C CYS A 198 18.25 -4.00 -6.17
N LYS A 199 18.05 -3.32 -5.04
CA LYS A 199 19.03 -3.27 -3.94
C LYS A 199 18.35 -3.61 -2.64
N TYR A 200 18.61 -4.82 -2.16
CA TYR A 200 18.09 -5.33 -0.89
C TYR A 200 19.07 -5.09 0.27
N SER A 201 18.51 -4.91 1.46
CA SER A 201 19.18 -5.07 2.76
C SER A 201 18.18 -5.61 3.78
N SER A 202 18.60 -6.56 4.63
CA SER A 202 17.80 -6.96 5.79
C SER A 202 17.76 -5.88 6.88
N SER A 203 18.72 -4.94 6.85
CA SER A 203 18.77 -3.82 7.78
C SER A 203 18.21 -2.54 7.13
N PRO A 204 17.16 -1.93 7.71
CA PRO A 204 16.55 -0.71 7.18
C PRO A 204 17.45 0.53 7.34
N THR A 205 18.55 0.44 8.09
CA THR A 205 19.49 1.56 8.29
C THR A 205 20.63 1.56 7.27
N THR A 206 20.81 0.47 6.52
CA THR A 206 21.81 0.39 5.47
C THR A 206 21.49 1.39 4.39
N ALA A 207 22.37 2.37 4.20
CA ALA A 207 22.22 3.38 3.16
C ALA A 207 22.72 2.87 1.82
N ILE A 208 22.05 3.31 0.76
CA ILE A 208 22.54 3.15 -0.61
C ILE A 208 23.77 4.05 -0.83
N LYS A 209 24.75 3.59 -1.60
CA LYS A 209 25.99 4.33 -1.89
C LYS A 209 25.94 4.92 -3.30
N GLN A 210 26.47 6.13 -3.49
CA GLN A 210 26.52 6.74 -4.83
C GLN A 210 27.45 5.96 -5.77
N ALA A 211 28.63 5.55 -5.28
CA ALA A 211 29.61 4.82 -6.09
C ALA A 211 29.09 3.47 -6.62
N GLU A 212 28.35 2.70 -5.80
CA GLU A 212 27.80 1.41 -6.24
C GLU A 212 26.81 1.60 -7.39
N ILE A 213 25.96 2.63 -7.31
CA ILE A 213 24.94 2.91 -8.34
C ILE A 213 25.56 3.57 -9.56
N HIS A 214 26.57 4.43 -9.40
CA HIS A 214 27.28 5.02 -10.53
C HIS A 214 27.90 3.95 -11.44
N ASP A 215 28.60 2.98 -10.84
CA ASP A 215 29.23 1.88 -11.59
C ASP A 215 28.21 1.00 -12.32
N GLU A 216 26.99 0.89 -11.79
CA GLU A 216 25.88 0.21 -12.46
C GLU A 216 25.33 1.02 -13.63
N LEU A 217 25.09 2.32 -13.44
CA LEU A 217 24.61 3.21 -14.49
C LEU A 217 25.55 3.19 -15.72
N VAL A 218 26.87 3.17 -15.50
CA VAL A 218 27.88 3.07 -16.57
C VAL A 218 27.75 1.78 -17.37
N LYS A 219 27.42 0.66 -16.73
CA LYS A 219 27.20 -0.62 -17.42
C LYS A 219 25.85 -0.62 -18.15
N ILE A 220 24.82 -0.04 -17.53
CA ILE A 220 23.49 0.05 -18.10
C ILE A 220 23.44 0.90 -19.37
N GLU A 221 24.26 1.94 -19.46
CA GLU A 221 24.43 2.75 -20.68
C GLU A 221 24.71 1.89 -21.92
N GLN A 222 25.43 0.78 -21.77
CA GLN A 222 25.78 -0.12 -22.88
C GLN A 222 24.58 -0.92 -23.40
N HIS A 223 23.51 -1.04 -22.62
CA HIS A 223 22.29 -1.76 -22.98
C HIS A 223 21.25 -0.88 -23.67
N THR A 224 21.54 0.41 -23.83
CA THR A 224 20.69 1.41 -24.47
C THR A 224 19.22 1.43 -24.01
N PRO A 225 18.92 1.41 -22.69
CA PRO A 225 17.53 1.46 -22.25
C PRO A 225 16.93 2.85 -22.46
N ARG A 226 15.61 2.93 -22.38
CA ARG A 226 14.94 4.23 -22.21
C ARG A 226 14.75 4.58 -20.74
N TYR A 227 14.52 3.55 -19.92
CA TYR A 227 14.24 3.67 -18.50
C TYR A 227 15.18 2.77 -17.70
N TYR A 228 15.72 3.30 -16.60
CA TYR A 228 16.40 2.56 -15.55
C TYR A 228 15.63 2.73 -14.25
N VAL A 229 15.14 1.62 -13.71
CA VAL A 229 14.38 1.57 -12.46
C VAL A 229 15.28 1.02 -11.37
N LEU A 230 15.54 1.82 -10.35
CA LEU A 230 16.21 1.41 -9.13
C LEU A 230 15.16 1.19 -8.03
N ALA A 231 14.92 -0.07 -7.67
CA ALA A 231 14.03 -0.43 -6.57
C ALA A 231 14.86 -0.83 -5.34
N THR A 232 14.59 -0.23 -4.18
CA THR A 232 15.37 -0.53 -2.98
C THR A 232 14.59 -0.37 -1.69
N ASN A 233 14.85 -1.25 -0.73
CA ASN A 233 14.41 -1.09 0.66
C ASN A 233 15.49 -0.46 1.58
N ARG A 234 16.62 -0.05 1.00
CA ARG A 234 17.71 0.62 1.72
C ARG A 234 17.35 2.07 2.03
N LYS A 235 18.01 2.63 3.04
CA LYS A 235 17.85 4.05 3.37
C LYS A 235 18.38 4.93 2.23
N ILE A 236 17.52 5.81 1.72
CA ILE A 236 17.90 6.88 0.81
C ILE A 236 18.30 8.11 1.63
N THR A 237 19.53 8.60 1.47
CA THR A 237 19.96 9.86 2.08
C THR A 237 19.56 11.05 1.20
N SER A 238 19.50 12.25 1.79
CA SER A 238 19.33 13.50 1.02
C SER A 238 20.36 13.60 -0.08
N ASP A 239 21.63 13.37 0.26
CA ASP A 239 22.76 13.51 -0.68
C ASP A 239 22.67 12.49 -1.82
N PHE A 240 22.19 11.27 -1.55
CA PHE A 240 21.96 10.29 -2.61
C PHE A 240 20.81 10.73 -3.51
N ARG A 241 19.68 11.18 -2.93
CA ARG A 241 18.53 11.64 -3.71
C ARG A 241 18.91 12.83 -4.59
N ASP A 242 19.57 13.83 -4.03
CA ASP A 242 20.02 15.01 -4.75
C ASP A 242 20.98 14.61 -5.87
N TRP A 243 21.95 13.73 -5.59
CA TRP A 243 22.84 13.20 -6.61
C TRP A 243 22.09 12.44 -7.72
N TYR A 244 21.23 11.49 -7.36
CA TYR A 244 20.51 10.62 -8.29
C TYR A 244 19.55 11.40 -9.18
N CYS A 245 18.89 12.42 -8.62
CA CYS A 245 17.96 13.30 -9.32
C CYS A 245 18.63 14.52 -9.98
N SER A 246 19.89 14.83 -9.65
CA SER A 246 20.59 15.98 -10.24
C SER A 246 20.84 15.81 -11.73
N GLU A 247 20.91 16.95 -12.42
CA GLU A 247 21.29 17.04 -13.82
C GLU A 247 22.72 16.56 -14.10
N GLY A 248 23.59 16.45 -13.08
CA GLY A 248 24.98 15.99 -13.24
C GLY A 248 25.09 14.54 -13.73
N LEU A 249 24.02 13.76 -13.59
CA LEU A 249 23.88 12.41 -14.14
C LEU A 249 23.12 12.37 -15.49
N ASN A 250 22.78 13.50 -16.10
CA ASN A 250 22.20 13.58 -17.46
C ASN A 250 23.16 13.14 -18.57
N LYS A 251 24.33 12.58 -18.21
CA LYS A 251 25.24 11.93 -19.14
C LYS A 251 24.69 10.59 -19.66
N PHE A 252 23.78 9.98 -18.93
CA PHE A 252 23.12 8.75 -19.35
C PHE A 252 21.92 9.08 -20.23
N HIS A 253 21.75 8.36 -21.35
CA HIS A 253 20.69 8.66 -22.33
C HIS A 253 19.29 8.20 -21.87
N PHE A 254 19.22 7.50 -20.74
CA PHE A 254 18.00 6.93 -20.19
C PHE A 254 17.47 7.74 -18.99
N GLU A 255 16.16 7.66 -18.80
CA GLU A 255 15.48 8.25 -17.66
C GLU A 255 15.60 7.34 -16.44
N LYS A 256 15.88 7.93 -15.28
CA LYS A 256 16.09 7.21 -14.03
C LYS A 256 14.85 7.31 -13.15
N ILE A 257 14.41 6.18 -12.65
CA ILE A 257 13.24 6.05 -11.77
C ILE A 257 13.72 5.44 -10.46
N LEU A 258 13.51 6.14 -9.36
CA LEU A 258 13.80 5.64 -8.02
C LEU A 258 12.50 5.16 -7.37
N VAL A 259 12.42 3.87 -7.05
CA VAL A 259 11.37 3.29 -6.23
C VAL A 259 11.94 3.04 -4.84
N ASN A 260 11.54 3.89 -3.90
CA ASN A 260 12.05 3.86 -2.53
C ASN A 260 11.31 2.85 -1.66
N ARG A 261 11.80 2.68 -0.43
CA ARG A 261 11.23 1.73 0.54
C ARG A 261 9.77 2.04 0.82
N GLU A 262 9.44 3.30 1.08
CA GLU A 262 8.09 3.72 1.47
C GLU A 262 7.08 3.40 0.35
N GLU A 263 7.46 3.62 -0.91
CA GLU A 263 6.66 3.24 -2.09
C GLU A 263 6.49 1.73 -2.22
N LEU A 264 7.56 0.95 -2.02
CA LEU A 264 7.48 -0.52 -2.02
C LEU A 264 6.55 -1.03 -0.90
N GLU A 265 6.72 -0.53 0.32
CA GLU A 265 5.91 -0.93 1.47
C GLU A 265 4.42 -0.63 1.22
N TYR A 266 4.10 0.53 0.67
CA TYR A 266 2.74 0.87 0.26
C TYR A 266 2.18 -0.13 -0.77
N LEU A 267 2.92 -0.44 -1.83
CA LEU A 267 2.50 -1.41 -2.87
C LEU A 267 2.31 -2.82 -2.32
N ILE A 268 3.11 -3.21 -1.33
CA ILE A 268 3.01 -4.52 -0.68
C ILE A 268 1.81 -4.58 0.29
N GLN A 269 1.60 -3.52 1.07
CA GLN A 269 0.51 -3.43 2.04
C GLN A 269 -0.87 -3.36 1.36
N SER A 270 -0.94 -2.68 0.21
CA SER A 270 -2.16 -2.54 -0.58
C SER A 270 -2.55 -3.81 -1.35
N ASP A 271 -1.65 -4.79 -1.46
CA ASP A 271 -1.86 -6.03 -2.20
C ASP A 271 -1.81 -7.28 -1.30
N SER A 272 -2.98 -7.84 -1.01
CA SER A 272 -3.12 -9.00 -0.12
C SER A 272 -2.41 -10.26 -0.63
N ALA A 273 -2.28 -10.42 -1.95
CA ALA A 273 -1.61 -11.56 -2.56
C ALA A 273 -0.09 -11.43 -2.44
N LEU A 274 0.46 -10.25 -2.71
CA LEU A 274 1.89 -9.97 -2.49
C LEU A 274 2.25 -10.11 -1.01
N TRP A 275 1.46 -9.53 -0.12
CA TRP A 275 1.68 -9.67 1.31
C TRP A 275 1.71 -11.14 1.73
N SER A 276 0.66 -11.91 1.40
CA SER A 276 0.56 -13.30 1.84
C SER A 276 1.73 -14.15 1.35
N LYS A 277 2.17 -13.92 0.11
CA LYS A 277 3.29 -14.63 -0.51
C LYS A 277 4.64 -14.31 0.13
N TYR A 278 4.92 -13.03 0.38
CA TYR A 278 6.26 -12.57 0.78
C TYR A 278 6.42 -12.31 2.28
N PHE A 279 5.35 -11.98 3.01
CA PHE A 279 5.38 -11.55 4.41
C PHE A 279 4.25 -12.12 5.29
N GLY A 280 3.30 -12.85 4.70
CA GLY A 280 2.19 -13.50 5.43
C GLY A 280 2.68 -14.52 6.45
N ARG A 281 1.79 -15.00 7.33
CA ARG A 281 2.10 -16.17 8.18
C ARG A 281 2.12 -17.42 7.33
#